data_AF-A0A3D5NB01-F1
#
_entry.id   AF-A0A3D5NB01-F1
#
_cell.length_a   1.000
_cell.length_b   1.000
_cell.length_c   1.000
_cell.angle_alpha   90.00
_cell.angle_beta   90.00
_cell.angle_gamma   90.00
#
_symmetry.space_group_name_H-M   'P 1'
#
loop_
_entity.id
_entity.type
_entity.pdbx_description
1 polymer ?
#
loop_
_entity_poly.entity_id
_entity_poly.type
_entity_poly.pdbx_seq_one_letter_code
_entity_poly.pdbx_strand_id
1 'polypeptide(L)'
;LSRLHEHENSNLYSKMRVYDGETLKDVDPKAKSMQEYRDTAGVDEGMDGISTRFAFKVLSETFNHDTNEVAADPVHLMYVMEQAIRREQYPEEREKDYMDFIKSELAPRYAEFIGAEIQKAYLESYSDYGQNLFDRYVSYADAWIEDQDFKDPDTGQLLDRKIIDQELSKIEKPAGIANPKDFRNEVVKFALRTRANNKGKNPSWTSYEKLREVIEKRMFSQVEDLLPVISFGSKQDSETEKKHNEFVKRMIDRSYTERQTRRLVEWYMR
;
A
#
# COMPACT_ATOMS: atom_id res chain seq x y z
N LEU A 1 -4.24 15.97 -16.13
CA LEU A 1 -2.87 16.54 -16.07
C LEU A 1 -2.50 17.30 -17.34
N SER A 2 -2.43 16.66 -18.50
CA SER A 2 -1.99 17.29 -19.77
C SER A 2 -2.82 18.49 -20.28
N ARG A 3 -4.00 18.75 -19.69
CA ARG A 3 -4.88 19.86 -20.04
C ARG A 3 -4.99 20.96 -18.98
N LEU A 4 -4.27 20.80 -17.87
CA LEU A 4 -4.32 21.73 -16.75
C LEU A 4 -3.12 22.67 -16.83
N HIS A 5 -3.33 23.98 -16.71
CA HIS A 5 -2.23 24.93 -16.59
C HIS A 5 -1.55 24.79 -15.22
N GLU A 6 -0.24 25.01 -15.20
CA GLU A 6 0.54 25.02 -13.97
C GLU A 6 0.10 26.14 -13.03
N HIS A 7 0.34 25.93 -11.74
CA HIS A 7 0.05 26.91 -10.71
C HIS A 7 1.28 27.05 -9.81
N GLU A 8 1.78 28.28 -9.62
CA GLU A 8 3.07 28.54 -8.95
C GLU A 8 3.18 27.88 -7.57
N ASN A 9 2.07 27.83 -6.83
CA ASN A 9 2.06 27.36 -5.46
C ASN A 9 1.40 25.99 -5.25
N SER A 10 0.99 25.28 -6.31
CA SER A 10 0.27 24.01 -6.16
C SER A 10 0.53 23.06 -7.31
N ASN A 11 0.70 21.77 -6.99
CA ASN A 11 0.95 20.76 -8.00
C ASN A 11 -0.32 20.45 -8.83
N LEU A 12 -0.12 20.00 -10.08
CA LEU A 12 -1.20 19.74 -11.03
C LEU A 12 -2.16 18.64 -10.56
N TYR A 13 -1.69 17.68 -9.77
CA TYR A 13 -2.51 16.58 -9.27
C TYR A 13 -3.49 17.04 -8.19
N SER A 14 -3.05 17.86 -7.24
CA SER A 14 -3.89 18.50 -6.22
C SER A 14 -4.93 19.39 -6.90
N LYS A 15 -4.51 20.18 -7.91
CA LYS A 15 -5.43 20.99 -8.72
C LYS A 15 -6.51 20.13 -9.41
N MET A 16 -6.13 19.00 -10.00
CA MET A 16 -7.05 18.04 -10.62
C MET A 16 -8.08 17.51 -9.61
N ARG A 17 -7.63 17.03 -8.44
CA ARG A 17 -8.53 16.52 -7.38
C ARG A 17 -9.49 17.57 -6.85
N VAL A 18 -9.05 18.82 -6.73
CA VAL A 18 -9.95 19.93 -6.36
C VAL A 18 -11.00 20.18 -7.46
N TYR A 19 -10.63 20.06 -8.75
CA TYR A 19 -11.60 20.10 -9.85
C TYR A 19 -12.58 18.92 -9.85
N ASP A 20 -12.15 17.75 -9.38
CA ASP A 20 -13.00 16.58 -9.14
C ASP A 20 -13.90 16.72 -7.88
N GLY A 21 -13.79 17.83 -7.16
CA GLY A 21 -14.63 18.18 -6.00
C GLY A 21 -14.07 17.76 -4.65
N GLU A 22 -12.83 17.28 -4.59
CA GLU A 22 -12.19 16.87 -3.35
C GLU A 22 -11.72 18.07 -2.51
N THR A 23 -11.85 17.96 -1.18
CA THR A 23 -11.30 18.96 -0.25
C THR A 23 -9.94 18.50 0.26
N LEU A 24 -8.87 19.20 -0.15
CA LEU A 24 -7.49 18.80 0.16
C LEU A 24 -6.86 19.53 1.34
N LYS A 25 -7.62 20.28 2.15
CA LYS A 25 -7.05 21.10 3.24
C LYS A 25 -6.18 20.29 4.22
N ASP A 26 -6.57 19.05 4.49
CA ASP A 26 -5.87 18.16 5.42
C ASP A 26 -4.78 17.30 4.76
N VAL A 27 -4.78 17.23 3.42
CA VAL A 27 -3.87 16.37 2.63
C VAL A 27 -2.75 17.18 1.99
N ASP A 28 -3.06 18.35 1.46
CA ASP A 28 -2.14 19.27 0.84
C ASP A 28 -2.47 20.71 1.28
N PRO A 29 -1.76 21.25 2.29
CA PRO A 29 -1.97 22.62 2.78
C PRO A 29 -1.73 23.70 1.71
N LYS A 30 -1.05 23.36 0.61
CA LYS A 30 -0.80 24.28 -0.50
C LYS A 30 -1.90 24.25 -1.56
N ALA A 31 -2.85 23.31 -1.46
CA ALA A 31 -3.99 23.24 -2.36
C ALA A 31 -4.88 24.48 -2.22
N LYS A 32 -5.32 25.02 -3.35
CA LYS A 32 -6.17 26.21 -3.42
C LYS A 32 -7.62 25.85 -3.61
N SER A 33 -8.49 26.85 -3.44
CA SER A 33 -9.92 26.66 -3.71
C SER A 33 -10.17 26.51 -5.21
N MET A 34 -11.28 25.85 -5.58
CA MET A 34 -11.69 25.71 -6.98
C MET A 34 -11.82 27.06 -7.68
N GLN A 35 -12.33 28.09 -6.99
CA GLN A 35 -12.47 29.44 -7.55
C GLN A 35 -11.11 30.06 -7.85
N GLU A 36 -10.16 29.98 -6.91
CA GLU A 36 -8.80 30.52 -7.10
C GLU A 36 -8.07 29.85 -8.27
N TYR A 37 -8.21 28.53 -8.44
CA TYR A 37 -7.64 27.83 -9.58
C TYR A 37 -8.25 28.28 -10.91
N ARG A 38 -9.57 28.50 -10.97
CA ARG A 38 -10.25 29.00 -12.17
C ARG A 38 -9.83 30.43 -12.51
N ASP A 39 -9.78 31.29 -11.51
CA ASP A 39 -9.40 32.70 -11.68
C ASP A 39 -7.95 32.84 -12.17
N THR A 40 -7.04 31.99 -11.66
CA THR A 40 -5.62 31.99 -12.05
C THR A 40 -5.41 31.38 -13.44
N ALA A 41 -6.14 30.31 -13.76
CA ALA A 41 -5.94 29.56 -14.99
C ALA A 41 -6.56 30.23 -16.24
N GLY A 42 -7.55 31.10 -16.05
CA GLY A 42 -8.23 31.77 -17.15
C GLY A 42 -9.33 30.93 -17.80
N VAL A 43 -9.84 31.44 -18.93
CA VAL A 43 -11.01 30.88 -19.63
C VAL A 43 -10.69 29.71 -20.55
N ASP A 44 -9.42 29.52 -20.86
CA ASP A 44 -8.87 28.51 -21.78
C ASP A 44 -8.31 27.27 -21.06
N GLU A 45 -8.35 27.23 -19.73
CA GLU A 45 -8.04 26.02 -18.95
C GLU A 45 -8.80 24.80 -19.49
N GLY A 46 -8.08 23.73 -19.81
CA GLY A 46 -8.68 22.49 -20.33
C GLY A 46 -8.85 22.43 -21.85
N MET A 47 -8.61 23.53 -22.57
CA MET A 47 -8.83 23.61 -24.02
C MET A 47 -7.71 22.92 -24.82
N ASP A 48 -6.47 22.97 -24.33
CA ASP A 48 -5.31 22.33 -24.95
C ASP A 48 -4.87 21.06 -24.20
N GLY A 49 -4.15 20.18 -24.89
CA GLY A 49 -3.58 18.95 -24.34
C GLY A 49 -4.04 17.68 -25.05
N ILE A 50 -3.96 16.53 -24.37
CA ILE A 50 -4.30 15.23 -24.99
C ILE A 50 -5.75 15.21 -25.44
N SER A 51 -5.99 14.81 -26.70
CA SER A 51 -7.33 14.70 -27.26
C SER A 51 -8.12 13.52 -26.66
N THR A 52 -9.44 13.66 -26.61
CA THR A 52 -10.34 12.56 -26.21
C THR A 52 -10.21 11.35 -27.15
N ARG A 53 -9.91 11.58 -28.43
CA ARG A 53 -9.61 10.53 -29.41
C ARG A 53 -8.36 9.75 -29.06
N PHE A 54 -7.29 10.42 -28.65
CA PHE A 54 -6.06 9.77 -28.20
C PHE A 54 -6.37 8.88 -26.98
N ALA A 55 -7.04 9.42 -25.96
CA ALA A 55 -7.43 8.66 -24.77
C ALA A 55 -8.27 7.41 -25.12
N PHE A 56 -9.27 7.56 -26.00
CA PHE A 56 -10.08 6.44 -26.46
C PHE A 56 -9.26 5.36 -27.19
N LYS A 57 -8.33 5.76 -28.06
CA LYS A 57 -7.45 4.82 -28.78
C LYS A 57 -6.56 4.06 -27.81
N VAL A 58 -5.94 4.75 -26.87
CA VAL A 58 -5.09 4.14 -25.83
C VAL A 58 -5.89 3.12 -25.04
N LEU A 59 -7.05 3.51 -24.49
CA LEU A 59 -7.89 2.59 -23.72
C LEU A 59 -8.30 1.38 -24.55
N SER A 60 -8.72 1.60 -25.80
CA SER A 60 -9.08 0.51 -26.72
C SER A 60 -7.90 -0.43 -26.99
N GLU A 61 -6.70 0.10 -27.21
CA GLU A 61 -5.49 -0.70 -27.42
C GLU A 61 -5.10 -1.46 -26.15
N THR A 62 -5.28 -0.87 -24.96
CA THR A 62 -5.07 -1.56 -23.67
C THR A 62 -6.00 -2.75 -23.51
N PHE A 63 -7.31 -2.58 -23.76
CA PHE A 63 -8.28 -3.69 -23.66
C PHE A 63 -8.07 -4.78 -24.71
N ASN A 64 -7.46 -4.45 -25.86
CA ASN A 64 -7.17 -5.41 -26.93
C ASN A 64 -5.73 -5.94 -26.91
N HIS A 65 -4.95 -5.64 -25.86
CA HIS A 65 -3.53 -5.99 -25.81
C HIS A 65 -3.31 -7.50 -25.66
N ASP A 66 -4.08 -8.18 -24.81
CA ASP A 66 -4.09 -9.64 -24.68
C ASP A 66 -5.39 -10.20 -25.27
N THR A 67 -5.25 -11.10 -26.24
CA THR A 67 -6.38 -11.74 -26.93
C THR A 67 -7.10 -12.79 -26.08
N ASN A 68 -6.49 -13.23 -24.98
CA ASN A 68 -7.02 -14.26 -24.09
C ASN A 68 -7.61 -13.68 -22.80
N GLU A 69 -7.47 -12.38 -22.56
CA GLU A 69 -7.82 -11.72 -21.31
C GLU A 69 -8.67 -10.48 -21.57
N VAL A 70 -9.89 -10.45 -21.03
CA VAL A 70 -10.81 -9.31 -21.13
C VAL A 70 -10.65 -8.44 -19.89
N ALA A 71 -9.45 -7.90 -19.68
CA ALA A 71 -9.19 -7.07 -18.50
C ALA A 71 -8.26 -5.90 -18.85
N ALA A 72 -8.66 -4.68 -18.47
CA ALA A 72 -7.79 -3.51 -18.59
C ALA A 72 -6.79 -3.50 -17.44
N ASP A 73 -5.56 -3.89 -17.75
CA ASP A 73 -4.46 -3.88 -16.81
C ASP A 73 -3.79 -2.49 -16.76
N PRO A 74 -3.71 -1.82 -15.60
CA PRO A 74 -3.09 -0.50 -15.49
C PRO A 74 -1.60 -0.45 -15.83
N VAL A 75 -0.85 -1.55 -15.63
CA VAL A 75 0.56 -1.64 -16.06
C VAL A 75 0.64 -1.64 -17.58
N HIS A 76 -0.27 -2.37 -18.24
CA HIS A 76 -0.39 -2.31 -19.69
C HIS A 76 -0.86 -0.96 -20.19
N LEU A 77 -1.78 -0.31 -19.49
CA LEU A 77 -2.22 1.03 -19.83
C LEU A 77 -1.04 2.00 -19.85
N MET A 78 -0.18 1.98 -18.82
CA MET A 78 1.03 2.79 -18.76
C MET A 78 1.96 2.49 -19.94
N TYR A 79 2.22 1.22 -20.23
CA TYR A 79 3.05 0.84 -21.39
C TYR A 79 2.46 1.32 -22.73
N VAL A 80 1.17 1.09 -22.98
CA VAL A 80 0.48 1.50 -24.20
C VAL A 80 0.47 3.04 -24.33
N MET A 81 0.29 3.76 -23.22
CA MET A 81 0.40 5.22 -23.21
C MET A 81 1.79 5.70 -23.61
N GLU A 82 2.85 5.12 -23.05
CA GLU A 82 4.23 5.48 -23.42
C GLU A 82 4.50 5.26 -24.92
N GLN A 83 4.05 4.12 -25.47
CA GLN A 83 4.19 3.85 -26.90
C GLN A 83 3.34 4.81 -27.75
N ALA A 84 2.12 5.12 -27.31
CA ALA A 84 1.24 6.04 -28.02
C ALA A 84 1.81 7.47 -28.05
N ILE A 85 2.36 7.97 -26.94
CA ILE A 85 2.99 9.29 -26.87
C ILE A 85 4.14 9.40 -27.88
N ARG A 86 5.04 8.40 -27.91
CA ARG A 86 6.17 8.36 -28.87
C ARG A 86 5.73 8.30 -30.32
N ARG A 87 4.61 7.60 -30.61
CA ARG A 87 4.05 7.51 -31.98
C ARG A 87 3.45 8.82 -32.47
N GLU A 88 2.94 9.67 -31.58
CA GLU A 88 2.37 10.97 -31.94
C GLU A 88 3.43 12.02 -32.33
N GLN A 89 4.73 11.75 -32.07
CA GLN A 89 5.85 12.62 -32.45
C GLN A 89 5.65 14.07 -31.97
N TYR A 90 5.33 14.24 -30.69
CA TYR A 90 5.24 15.56 -30.08
C TYR A 90 6.59 16.29 -30.11
N PRO A 91 6.61 17.63 -29.97
CA PRO A 91 7.84 18.35 -29.64
C PRO A 91 8.51 17.73 -28.40
N GLU A 92 9.85 17.71 -28.38
CA GLU A 92 10.63 16.99 -27.35
C GLU A 92 10.23 17.36 -25.92
N GLU A 93 9.99 18.65 -25.66
CA GLU A 93 9.55 19.14 -24.34
C GLU A 93 8.20 18.53 -23.93
N ARG A 94 7.21 18.55 -24.82
CA ARG A 94 5.87 18.01 -24.55
C ARG A 94 5.88 16.48 -24.42
N GLU A 95 6.65 15.80 -25.25
CA GLU A 95 6.83 14.35 -25.10
C GLU A 95 7.41 14.02 -23.72
N LYS A 96 8.46 14.74 -23.31
CA LYS A 96 9.09 14.58 -22.01
C LYS A 96 8.09 14.82 -20.87
N ASP A 97 7.35 15.91 -20.89
CA ASP A 97 6.36 16.23 -19.85
C ASP A 97 5.29 15.12 -19.72
N TYR A 98 4.80 14.59 -20.84
CA TYR A 98 3.81 13.51 -20.82
C TYR A 98 4.39 12.20 -20.32
N MET A 99 5.64 11.88 -20.67
CA MET A 99 6.34 10.72 -20.13
C MET A 99 6.60 10.87 -18.63
N ASP A 100 6.92 12.08 -18.17
CA ASP A 100 7.13 12.39 -16.75
C ASP A 100 5.82 12.26 -15.96
N PHE A 101 4.65 12.65 -16.51
CA PHE A 101 3.35 12.37 -15.86
C PHE A 101 3.11 10.86 -15.65
N ILE A 102 3.53 10.00 -16.58
CA ILE A 102 3.36 8.55 -16.42
C ILE A 102 4.30 8.04 -15.33
N LYS A 103 5.58 8.44 -15.38
CA LYS A 103 6.63 7.85 -14.53
C LYS A 103 6.71 8.43 -13.13
N SER A 104 6.46 9.73 -12.99
CA SER A 104 6.63 10.45 -11.72
C SER A 104 5.32 10.63 -10.96
N GLU A 105 4.18 10.64 -11.66
CA GLU A 105 2.87 10.80 -11.00
C GLU A 105 2.08 9.49 -11.01
N LEU A 106 1.81 8.90 -12.18
CA LEU A 106 0.91 7.76 -12.28
C LEU A 106 1.50 6.47 -11.71
N ALA A 107 2.73 6.12 -12.10
CA ALA A 107 3.37 4.87 -11.69
C ALA A 107 3.60 4.77 -10.18
N PRO A 108 4.14 5.78 -9.47
CA PRO A 108 4.35 5.69 -8.03
C PRO A 108 3.05 5.59 -7.24
N ARG A 109 2.01 6.33 -7.66
CA ARG A 109 0.66 6.25 -7.05
C ARG A 109 0.03 4.89 -7.26
N TYR A 110 0.17 4.32 -8.47
CA TYR A 110 -0.33 2.99 -8.73
C TYR A 110 0.45 1.92 -7.96
N ALA A 111 1.78 2.07 -7.81
CA ALA A 111 2.62 1.19 -6.99
C ALA A 111 2.18 1.18 -5.53
N GLU A 112 1.88 2.35 -4.96
CA GLU A 112 1.32 2.45 -3.61
C GLU A 112 -0.04 1.73 -3.50
N PHE A 113 -0.94 2.00 -4.44
CA PHE A 113 -2.27 1.38 -4.49
C PHE A 113 -2.21 -0.14 -4.61
N ILE A 114 -1.48 -0.67 -5.60
CA ILE A 114 -1.40 -2.11 -5.84
C ILE A 114 -0.62 -2.82 -4.74
N GLY A 115 0.41 -2.18 -4.18
CA GLY A 115 1.12 -2.67 -3.01
C GLY A 115 0.18 -2.89 -1.84
N ALA A 116 -0.67 -1.91 -1.53
CA ALA A 116 -1.67 -2.05 -0.46
C ALA A 116 -2.68 -3.19 -0.74
N GLU A 117 -3.11 -3.37 -1.99
CA GLU A 117 -4.03 -4.46 -2.36
C GLU A 117 -3.38 -5.85 -2.26
N ILE A 118 -2.16 -6.01 -2.78
CA ILE A 118 -1.37 -7.25 -2.67
C ILE A 118 -1.16 -7.60 -1.20
N GLN A 119 -0.77 -6.60 -0.39
CA GLN A 119 -0.55 -6.78 1.04
C GLN A 119 -1.84 -7.20 1.74
N LYS A 120 -2.98 -6.54 1.51
CA LYS A 120 -4.26 -6.94 2.13
C LYS A 120 -4.68 -8.36 1.74
N ALA A 121 -4.58 -8.71 0.46
CA ALA A 121 -4.90 -10.06 -0.01
C ALA A 121 -4.01 -11.12 0.65
N TYR A 122 -2.75 -10.77 0.92
CA TYR A 122 -1.83 -11.61 1.68
C TYR A 122 -2.16 -11.70 3.18
N LEU A 123 -2.48 -10.58 3.83
CA LEU A 123 -2.80 -10.54 5.27
C LEU A 123 -3.99 -11.44 5.64
N GLU A 124 -4.97 -11.52 4.76
CA GLU A 124 -6.15 -12.38 4.95
C GLU A 124 -5.79 -13.89 4.99
N SER A 125 -4.60 -14.30 4.54
CA SER A 125 -4.07 -15.68 4.71
C SER A 125 -3.37 -15.90 6.04
N TYR A 126 -3.06 -14.83 6.73
CA TYR A 126 -2.09 -14.81 7.79
C TYR A 126 -2.70 -14.27 9.09
N SER A 127 -3.97 -14.65 9.35
CA SER A 127 -4.58 -14.67 10.69
C SER A 127 -3.55 -15.06 11.75
N ASP A 128 -2.82 -16.15 11.48
CA ASP A 128 -1.90 -16.74 12.44
C ASP A 128 -0.62 -15.93 12.61
N TYR A 129 -0.13 -15.26 11.56
CA TYR A 129 1.05 -14.39 11.68
C TYR A 129 0.69 -13.07 12.36
N GLY A 130 -0.46 -12.48 12.05
CA GLY A 130 -0.98 -11.32 12.80
C GLY A 130 -1.16 -11.67 14.27
N GLN A 131 -1.67 -12.88 14.57
CA GLN A 131 -1.78 -13.40 15.93
C GLN A 131 -0.42 -13.61 16.59
N ASN A 132 0.57 -14.17 15.88
CA ASN A 132 1.91 -14.39 16.41
C ASN A 132 2.62 -13.06 16.72
N LEU A 133 2.51 -12.06 15.84
CA LEU A 133 3.04 -10.72 16.09
C LEU A 133 2.37 -10.07 17.31
N PHE A 134 1.05 -10.22 17.42
CA PHE A 134 0.28 -9.73 18.56
C PHE A 134 0.74 -10.38 19.87
N ASP A 135 0.79 -11.72 19.91
CA ASP A 135 1.13 -12.47 21.11
C ASP A 135 2.57 -12.19 21.55
N ARG A 136 3.49 -12.07 20.59
CA ARG A 136 4.89 -11.67 20.86
C ARG A 136 4.98 -10.25 21.37
N TYR A 137 4.26 -9.29 20.76
CA TYR A 137 4.23 -7.90 21.21
C TYR A 137 3.71 -7.80 22.64
N VAL A 138 2.61 -8.47 22.97
CA VAL A 138 2.05 -8.49 24.34
C VAL A 138 3.07 -9.05 25.33
N SER A 139 3.73 -10.16 25.00
CA SER A 139 4.71 -10.80 25.89
C SER A 139 5.95 -9.93 26.13
N TYR A 140 6.45 -9.27 25.07
CA TYR A 140 7.55 -8.32 25.19
C TYR A 140 7.16 -7.07 25.99
N ALA A 141 5.97 -6.52 25.74
CA ALA A 141 5.47 -5.37 26.48
C ALA A 141 5.29 -5.68 27.97
N ASP A 142 4.80 -6.87 28.30
CA ASP A 142 4.64 -7.35 29.68
C ASP A 142 6.00 -7.46 30.39
N ALA A 143 6.96 -8.17 29.79
CA ALA A 143 8.33 -8.29 30.32
C ALA A 143 9.03 -6.92 30.48
N TRP A 144 8.82 -6.00 29.54
CA TRP A 144 9.39 -4.65 29.62
C TRP A 144 8.76 -3.79 30.74
N ILE A 145 7.48 -3.98 31.03
CA ILE A 145 6.77 -3.31 32.13
C ILE A 145 7.23 -3.88 33.47
N GLU A 146 7.38 -5.20 33.57
CA GLU A 146 7.79 -5.91 34.78
C GLU A 146 9.31 -5.84 35.05
N ASP A 147 10.10 -5.27 34.14
CA ASP A 147 11.57 -5.19 34.23
C ASP A 147 12.22 -6.58 34.32
N GLN A 148 11.68 -7.54 33.57
CA GLN A 148 12.17 -8.91 33.52
C GLN A 148 12.86 -9.21 32.20
N ASP A 149 13.90 -10.04 32.26
CA ASP A 149 14.51 -10.59 31.05
C ASP A 149 13.55 -11.57 30.39
N PHE A 150 13.39 -11.45 29.08
CA PHE A 150 12.52 -12.33 28.30
C PHE A 150 13.35 -13.43 27.65
N LYS A 151 12.97 -14.69 27.88
CA LYS A 151 13.56 -15.83 27.18
C LYS A 151 12.69 -16.19 25.98
N ASP A 152 13.22 -15.98 24.78
CA ASP A 152 12.55 -16.30 23.54
C ASP A 152 12.30 -17.82 23.43
N PRO A 153 11.04 -18.28 23.27
CA PRO A 153 10.71 -19.71 23.25
C PRO A 153 11.26 -20.45 22.02
N ASP A 154 11.42 -19.75 20.90
CA ASP A 154 11.76 -20.35 19.61
C ASP A 154 13.29 -20.46 19.45
N THR A 155 14.02 -19.44 19.91
CA THR A 155 15.48 -19.34 19.78
C THR A 155 16.23 -19.66 21.07
N GLY A 156 15.56 -19.60 22.21
CA GLY A 156 16.16 -19.73 23.53
C GLY A 156 16.98 -18.51 23.97
N GLN A 157 17.00 -17.43 23.18
CA GLN A 157 17.78 -16.22 23.45
C GLN A 157 17.19 -15.46 24.66
N LEU A 158 18.06 -15.01 25.55
CA LEU A 158 17.72 -14.10 26.63
C LEU A 158 17.81 -12.66 26.13
N LEU A 159 16.69 -11.95 26.17
CA LEU A 159 16.53 -10.57 25.77
C LEU A 159 16.44 -9.71 27.03
N ASP A 160 17.40 -8.80 27.18
CA ASP A 160 17.33 -7.80 28.24
C ASP A 160 16.30 -6.72 27.90
N ARG A 161 15.94 -5.91 28.89
CA ARG A 161 14.96 -4.84 28.71
C ARG A 161 15.30 -3.85 27.59
N LYS A 162 16.59 -3.61 27.31
CA LYS A 162 17.00 -2.66 26.25
C LYS A 162 16.74 -3.26 24.87
N ILE A 163 17.03 -4.54 24.68
CA ILE A 163 16.75 -5.25 23.44
C ILE A 163 15.24 -5.36 23.22
N ILE A 164 14.47 -5.68 24.27
CA ILE A 164 13.01 -5.70 24.20
C ILE A 164 12.46 -4.32 23.79
N ASP A 165 12.99 -3.23 24.34
CA ASP A 165 12.60 -1.87 23.96
C ASP A 165 12.88 -1.56 22.49
N GLN A 166 14.01 -2.04 21.96
CA GLN A 166 14.36 -1.90 20.55
C GLN A 166 13.40 -2.68 19.65
N GLU A 167 13.07 -3.92 20.01
CA GLU A 167 12.13 -4.75 19.24
C GLU A 167 10.72 -4.15 19.24
N LEU A 168 10.22 -3.70 20.40
CA LEU A 168 8.93 -3.01 20.50
C LEU A 168 8.93 -1.70 19.69
N SER A 169 10.03 -0.94 19.75
CA SER A 169 10.17 0.31 18.99
C SER A 169 10.12 0.11 17.47
N LYS A 170 10.60 -1.02 16.94
CA LYS A 170 10.51 -1.36 15.50
C LYS A 170 9.06 -1.52 15.03
N ILE A 171 8.15 -1.83 15.94
CA ILE A 171 6.72 -2.01 15.68
C ILE A 171 5.97 -0.68 15.91
N GLU A 172 6.30 0.04 16.98
CA GLU A 172 5.60 1.25 17.41
C GLU A 172 5.94 2.50 16.58
N LYS A 173 7.21 2.68 16.19
CA LYS A 173 7.68 3.88 15.47
C LYS A 173 7.03 4.03 14.08
N PRO A 174 6.97 3.00 13.22
CA PRO A 174 6.28 3.11 11.93
C PRO A 174 4.81 3.46 12.07
N ALA A 175 4.18 3.08 13.20
CA ALA A 175 2.80 3.39 13.46
C ALA A 175 2.55 4.81 13.99
N GLY A 176 3.59 5.55 14.35
CA GLY A 176 3.49 6.93 14.84
C GLY A 176 3.07 7.04 16.31
N ILE A 177 3.35 6.02 17.13
CA ILE A 177 2.98 6.04 18.55
C ILE A 177 3.81 7.07 19.31
N ALA A 178 3.15 8.14 19.79
CA ALA A 178 3.79 9.26 20.48
C ALA A 178 4.26 8.92 21.91
N ASN A 179 3.51 8.07 22.63
CA ASN A 179 3.84 7.65 24.00
C ASN A 179 3.87 6.11 24.10
N PRO A 180 5.01 5.47 23.78
CA PRO A 180 5.16 4.02 23.80
C PRO A 180 4.86 3.39 25.16
N LYS A 181 5.24 4.06 26.26
CA LYS A 181 5.06 3.53 27.61
C LYS A 181 3.58 3.34 27.94
N ASP A 182 2.76 4.37 27.70
CA ASP A 182 1.33 4.29 27.99
C ASP A 182 0.63 3.31 27.03
N PHE A 183 1.04 3.31 25.76
CA PHE A 183 0.52 2.37 24.77
C PHE A 183 0.77 0.90 25.17
N ARG A 184 2.01 0.55 25.54
CA ARG A 184 2.37 -0.80 26.04
C ARG A 184 1.52 -1.21 27.24
N ASN A 185 1.36 -0.29 28.20
CA ASN A 185 0.54 -0.52 29.40
C ASN A 185 -0.94 -0.76 29.06
N GLU A 186 -1.50 -0.01 28.12
CA GLU A 186 -2.89 -0.16 27.67
C GLU A 186 -3.10 -1.53 27.02
N VAL A 187 -2.19 -1.92 26.11
CA VAL A 187 -2.21 -3.21 25.42
C VAL A 187 -2.14 -4.38 26.40
N VAL A 188 -1.17 -4.38 27.32
CA VAL A 188 -0.99 -5.48 28.28
C VAL A 188 -2.20 -5.61 29.21
N LYS A 189 -2.74 -4.49 29.71
CA LYS A 189 -3.96 -4.49 30.52
C LYS A 189 -5.16 -5.06 29.77
N PHE A 190 -5.31 -4.71 28.49
CA PHE A 190 -6.35 -5.28 27.63
C PHE A 190 -6.18 -6.80 27.46
N ALA A 191 -4.96 -7.26 27.16
CA ALA A 191 -4.67 -8.66 26.97
C ALA A 191 -4.90 -9.49 28.24
N LEU A 192 -4.42 -9.03 29.40
CA LEU A 192 -4.62 -9.68 30.70
C LEU A 192 -6.11 -9.76 31.08
N ARG A 193 -6.86 -8.67 30.89
CA ARG A 193 -8.31 -8.65 31.15
C ARG A 193 -9.04 -9.66 30.27
N THR A 194 -8.69 -9.73 28.99
CA THR A 194 -9.34 -10.65 28.05
C THR A 194 -8.98 -12.11 28.36
N ARG A 195 -7.71 -12.41 28.69
CA ARG A 195 -7.29 -13.74 29.16
C ARG A 195 -8.06 -14.19 30.39
N ALA A 196 -8.22 -13.31 31.38
CA ALA A 196 -8.97 -13.59 32.61
C ALA A 196 -10.44 -13.95 32.32
N ASN A 197 -11.05 -13.27 31.35
CA ASN A 197 -12.44 -13.53 30.95
C ASN A 197 -12.62 -14.73 30.01
N ASN A 198 -11.57 -15.13 29.28
CA ASN A 198 -11.62 -16.18 28.25
C ASN A 198 -10.87 -17.47 28.61
N LYS A 199 -10.91 -17.89 29.88
CA LYS A 199 -10.27 -19.14 30.36
C LYS A 199 -8.79 -19.25 29.99
N GLY A 200 -8.07 -18.12 30.02
CA GLY A 200 -6.64 -18.06 29.70
C GLY A 200 -6.28 -17.97 28.22
N LYS A 201 -7.27 -17.91 27.30
CA LYS A 201 -6.98 -17.73 25.86
C LYS A 201 -6.61 -16.29 25.55
N ASN A 202 -5.60 -16.11 24.69
CA ASN A 202 -5.23 -14.80 24.15
C ASN A 202 -6.40 -14.17 23.37
N PRO A 203 -6.57 -12.84 23.42
CA PRO A 203 -7.48 -12.15 22.52
C PRO A 203 -7.06 -12.35 21.06
N SER A 204 -8.03 -12.36 20.14
CA SER A 204 -7.72 -12.27 18.72
C SER A 204 -7.02 -10.95 18.44
N TRP A 205 -5.99 -10.96 17.59
CA TRP A 205 -5.23 -9.76 17.22
C TRP A 205 -6.10 -8.66 16.58
N THR A 206 -7.25 -9.04 16.01
CA THR A 206 -8.23 -8.11 15.43
C THR A 206 -9.14 -7.43 16.46
N SER A 207 -9.15 -7.90 17.72
CA SER A 207 -10.09 -7.44 18.75
C SER A 207 -9.74 -6.08 19.36
N TYR A 208 -8.51 -5.61 19.17
CA TYR A 208 -8.05 -4.32 19.69
C TYR A 208 -7.53 -3.43 18.57
N GLU A 209 -8.38 -2.51 18.14
CA GLU A 209 -8.17 -1.62 16.99
C GLU A 209 -6.79 -0.96 16.98
N LYS A 210 -6.38 -0.36 18.11
CA LYS A 210 -5.11 0.38 18.17
C LYS A 210 -3.89 -0.51 17.93
N LEU A 211 -3.87 -1.74 18.44
CA LEU A 211 -2.75 -2.66 18.18
C LEU A 211 -2.88 -3.33 16.81
N ARG A 212 -4.10 -3.56 16.32
CA ARG A 212 -4.34 -4.03 14.96
C ARG A 212 -3.70 -3.09 13.94
N GLU A 213 -3.99 -1.79 14.01
CA GLU A 213 -3.40 -0.79 13.10
C GLU A 213 -1.86 -0.78 13.16
N VAL A 214 -1.29 -0.94 14.36
CA VAL A 214 0.16 -0.96 14.56
C VAL A 214 0.78 -2.22 13.93
N ILE A 215 0.16 -3.38 14.13
CA ILE A 215 0.60 -4.66 13.55
C ILE A 215 0.46 -4.61 12.02
N GLU A 216 -0.66 -4.12 11.51
CA GLU A 216 -0.88 -3.95 10.07
C GLU A 216 0.21 -3.06 9.46
N LYS A 217 0.49 -1.89 10.05
CA LYS A 217 1.59 -1.01 9.59
C LYS A 217 2.95 -1.69 9.65
N ARG A 218 3.23 -2.48 10.70
CA ARG A 218 4.47 -3.26 10.77
C ARG A 218 4.55 -4.27 9.63
N MET A 219 3.48 -5.01 9.39
CA MET A 219 3.40 -6.00 8.31
C MET A 219 3.55 -5.34 6.93
N PHE A 220 2.95 -4.17 6.73
CA PHE A 220 3.08 -3.39 5.49
C PHE A 220 4.51 -2.89 5.26
N SER A 221 5.27 -2.60 6.32
CA SER A 221 6.66 -2.14 6.19
C SER A 221 7.68 -3.24 5.80
N GLN A 222 7.31 -4.52 5.92
CA GLN A 222 8.18 -5.66 5.60
C GLN A 222 7.71 -6.39 4.34
N VAL A 223 7.76 -5.71 3.19
CA VAL A 223 7.43 -6.31 1.88
C VAL A 223 8.32 -7.53 1.57
N GLU A 224 9.56 -7.53 2.06
CA GLU A 224 10.52 -8.64 1.89
C GLU A 224 10.00 -9.97 2.45
N ASP A 225 9.24 -9.93 3.55
CA ASP A 225 8.69 -11.14 4.18
C ASP A 225 7.52 -11.73 3.36
N LEU A 226 6.95 -10.95 2.44
CA LEU A 226 5.85 -11.37 1.55
C LEU A 226 6.37 -12.09 0.31
N LEU A 227 7.58 -11.73 -0.15
CA LEU A 227 8.16 -12.16 -1.42
C LEU A 227 8.15 -13.68 -1.63
N PRO A 228 8.50 -14.53 -0.64
CA PRO A 228 8.54 -15.97 -0.84
C PRO A 228 7.19 -16.56 -1.20
N VAL A 229 6.09 -15.95 -0.74
CA VAL A 229 4.72 -16.45 -0.94
C VAL A 229 4.07 -15.82 -2.16
N ILE A 230 4.24 -14.52 -2.41
CA ILE A 230 3.58 -13.84 -3.53
C ILE A 230 4.30 -14.07 -4.87
N SER A 231 5.60 -14.42 -4.85
CA SER A 231 6.37 -14.63 -6.06
C SER A 231 5.96 -15.90 -6.82
N PHE A 232 5.90 -15.79 -8.15
CA PHE A 232 5.53 -16.88 -9.06
C PHE A 232 6.75 -17.76 -9.46
N GLY A 233 7.77 -17.85 -8.60
CA GLY A 233 9.03 -18.54 -8.84
C GLY A 233 8.97 -20.05 -8.56
N SER A 234 9.82 -20.83 -9.24
CA SER A 234 9.75 -22.30 -9.25
C SER A 234 10.63 -22.95 -8.17
N LYS A 235 10.11 -23.03 -6.94
CA LYS A 235 10.30 -24.09 -5.93
C LYS A 235 9.85 -23.56 -4.57
N GLN A 236 8.62 -23.91 -4.21
CA GLN A 236 8.07 -23.68 -2.88
C GLN A 236 7.87 -25.03 -2.21
N ASP A 237 7.98 -25.08 -0.88
CA ASP A 237 7.49 -26.24 -0.13
C ASP A 237 5.95 -26.31 -0.21
N SER A 238 5.38 -27.46 0.16
CA SER A 238 3.93 -27.69 0.06
C SER A 238 3.09 -26.74 0.91
N GLU A 239 3.69 -26.10 1.92
CA GLU A 239 2.97 -25.16 2.79
C GLU A 239 2.91 -23.77 2.13
N THR A 240 4.05 -23.31 1.60
CA THR A 240 4.18 -22.04 0.88
C THR A 240 3.35 -22.05 -0.40
N GLU A 241 3.31 -23.17 -1.13
CA GLU A 241 2.48 -23.33 -2.33
C GLU A 241 0.98 -23.21 -2.01
N LYS A 242 0.51 -23.79 -0.88
CA LYS A 242 -0.88 -23.62 -0.43
C LYS A 242 -1.19 -22.15 -0.13
N LYS A 243 -0.29 -21.45 0.56
CA LYS A 243 -0.45 -20.04 0.89
C LYS A 243 -0.45 -19.15 -0.36
N HIS A 244 0.39 -19.46 -1.35
CA HIS A 244 0.39 -18.78 -2.64
C HIS A 244 -0.95 -18.95 -3.36
N ASN A 245 -1.47 -20.18 -3.43
CA ASN A 245 -2.76 -20.47 -4.06
C ASN A 245 -3.93 -19.75 -3.37
N GLU A 246 -3.91 -19.65 -2.05
CA GLU A 246 -4.89 -18.86 -1.29
C GLU A 246 -4.77 -17.35 -1.60
N PHE A 247 -3.56 -16.82 -1.65
CA PHE A 247 -3.30 -15.43 -2.04
C PHE A 247 -3.87 -15.12 -3.44
N VAL A 248 -3.57 -15.96 -4.44
CA VAL A 248 -4.09 -15.80 -5.81
C VAL A 248 -5.61 -15.87 -5.82
N LYS A 249 -6.21 -16.80 -5.07
CA LYS A 249 -7.68 -16.90 -4.97
C LYS A 249 -8.31 -15.62 -4.40
N ARG A 250 -7.72 -14.99 -3.39
CA ARG A 250 -8.25 -13.74 -2.83
C ARG A 250 -8.08 -12.55 -3.77
N MET A 251 -6.99 -12.51 -4.53
CA MET A 251 -6.87 -11.54 -5.63
C MET A 251 -8.00 -11.73 -6.65
N ILE A 252 -8.36 -12.98 -6.97
CA ILE A 252 -9.51 -13.28 -7.83
C ILE A 252 -10.83 -12.82 -7.21
N ASP A 253 -11.04 -13.06 -5.92
CA ASP A 253 -12.22 -12.57 -5.18
C ASP A 253 -12.29 -11.02 -5.18
N ARG A 254 -11.15 -10.34 -5.30
CA ARG A 254 -11.01 -8.89 -5.47
C ARG A 254 -11.12 -8.41 -6.94
N SER A 255 -11.65 -9.26 -7.83
CA SER A 255 -11.87 -8.98 -9.25
C SER A 255 -10.60 -8.85 -10.11
N TYR A 256 -9.47 -9.40 -9.67
CA TYR A 256 -8.29 -9.57 -10.51
C TYR A 256 -8.32 -10.91 -11.23
N THR A 257 -7.71 -11.02 -12.41
CA THR A 257 -7.44 -12.34 -13.01
C THR A 257 -6.15 -12.93 -12.43
N GLU A 258 -5.94 -14.23 -12.62
CA GLU A 258 -4.68 -14.87 -12.25
C GLU A 258 -3.48 -14.29 -13.02
N ARG A 259 -3.65 -14.02 -14.32
CA ARG A 259 -2.61 -13.43 -15.16
C ARG A 259 -2.27 -12.01 -14.76
N GLN A 260 -3.29 -11.19 -14.48
CA GLN A 260 -3.09 -9.85 -13.93
C GLN A 260 -2.36 -9.93 -12.59
N THR A 261 -2.83 -10.79 -11.68
CA THR A 261 -2.19 -10.97 -10.36
C THR A 261 -0.69 -11.25 -10.51
N ARG A 262 -0.31 -12.19 -11.37
CA ARG A 262 1.09 -12.49 -11.66
C ARG A 262 1.87 -11.28 -12.14
N ARG A 263 1.34 -10.57 -13.13
CA ARG A 263 2.00 -9.42 -13.73
C ARG A 263 2.14 -8.25 -12.76
N LEU A 264 1.10 -7.99 -11.97
CA LEU A 264 1.08 -6.93 -10.97
C LEU A 264 2.09 -7.20 -9.86
N VAL A 265 2.20 -8.44 -9.39
CA VAL A 265 3.24 -8.83 -8.44
C VAL A 265 4.63 -8.70 -9.08
N GLU A 266 4.84 -9.21 -10.29
CA GLU A 266 6.13 -9.07 -10.99
C GLU A 266 6.52 -7.62 -11.26
N TRP A 267 5.54 -6.74 -11.55
CA TRP A 267 5.77 -5.31 -11.78
C TRP A 267 6.05 -4.57 -10.47
N TYR A 268 5.31 -4.86 -9.40
CA TYR A 268 5.50 -4.26 -8.08
C TYR A 268 6.85 -4.65 -7.44
N MET A 269 7.38 -5.82 -7.79
CA MET A 269 8.70 -6.28 -7.33
C MET A 269 9.89 -5.63 -8.06
N ARG A 270 9.67 -4.88 -9.15
CA ARG A 270 10.74 -4.22 -9.94
C ARG A 270 10.97 -2.78 -9.48
#